data_AF-A0AAV7DKM6-F1
#
_entry.id   AF-A0AAV7DKM6-F1
#
_cell.length_a   1.000
_cell.length_b   1.000
_cell.length_c   1.000
_cell.angle_alpha   90.00
_cell.angle_beta   90.00
_cell.angle_gamma   90.00
#
_symmetry.space_group_name_H-M   'P 1'
#
loop_
_entity.id
_entity.type
_entity.pdbx_description
1 polymer ?
#
loop_
_entity_poly.entity_id
_entity_poly.type
_entity_poly.pdbx_seq_one_letter_code
_entity_poly.pdbx_strand_id
1 'polypeptide(L)'
;MSERERQVMKKLKEVVDKQRDEIRAKDRELVLKNEDVEALQQQQNRLMKINHDLRHRITVVEAQGKSLIEQKVELEAYLQAKEQESGNMRVEISKMRERLKGEPMQNGEETKEKTEAINEDPIFDPEKMSIDLKDSSRPRFTLQELRDVLHERNELKAKVFMLQEELAYYKSEEADEENKVPQSSPVINPKPPNPQESGIKRL
;
A
#
# COMPACT_ATOMS: atom_id res chain seq x y z
N MET A 1 31.58 -72.40 -30.81
CA MET A 1 31.31 -70.98 -31.11
C MET A 1 31.63 -70.74 -32.57
N SER A 2 30.62 -70.42 -33.37
CA SER A 2 30.78 -70.03 -34.76
C SER A 2 31.46 -68.65 -34.85
N GLU A 3 32.22 -68.41 -35.92
CA GLU A 3 32.87 -67.12 -36.19
C GLU A 3 31.87 -65.95 -36.17
N ARG A 4 30.64 -66.22 -36.63
CA ARG A 4 29.51 -65.28 -36.59
C ARG A 4 29.12 -64.89 -35.16
N GLU A 5 29.07 -65.85 -34.24
CA GLU A 5 28.74 -65.62 -32.83
C GLU A 5 29.83 -64.79 -32.15
N ARG A 6 31.10 -65.04 -32.50
CA ARG A 6 32.25 -64.27 -31.99
C ARG A 6 32.19 -62.81 -32.46
N GLN A 7 31.83 -62.57 -33.73
CA GLN A 7 31.66 -61.23 -34.28
C GLN A 7 30.52 -60.47 -33.59
N VAL A 8 29.40 -61.15 -33.34
CA VAL A 8 28.24 -60.57 -32.64
C VAL A 8 28.60 -60.22 -31.19
N MET A 9 29.26 -61.13 -30.46
CA MET A 9 29.74 -60.88 -29.10
C MET A 9 30.69 -59.68 -29.02
N LYS A 10 31.59 -59.51 -30.00
CA LYS A 10 32.50 -58.35 -30.05
C LYS A 10 31.72 -57.03 -30.21
N LYS A 11 30.75 -56.99 -31.12
CA LYS A 11 29.90 -55.79 -31.33
C LYS A 11 29.04 -55.48 -30.11
N LEU A 12 28.45 -56.50 -29.47
CA LEU A 12 27.70 -56.34 -28.23
C LEU A 12 28.58 -55.76 -27.13
N LYS A 13 29.80 -56.28 -26.96
CA LYS A 13 30.75 -55.73 -25.99
C LYS A 13 31.07 -54.25 -26.27
N GLU A 14 31.34 -53.90 -27.53
CA GLU A 14 31.61 -52.51 -27.92
C GLU A 14 30.42 -51.58 -27.63
N VAL A 15 29.19 -52.03 -27.89
CA VAL A 15 27.98 -51.24 -27.56
C VAL A 15 27.78 -51.11 -26.06
N VAL A 16 27.97 -52.18 -25.29
CA VAL A 16 27.86 -52.16 -23.83
C VAL A 16 28.91 -51.24 -23.21
N ASP A 17 30.15 -51.30 -23.69
CA ASP A 17 31.22 -50.43 -23.19
C ASP A 17 30.92 -48.95 -23.51
N LYS A 18 30.43 -48.64 -24.71
CA LYS A 18 29.96 -47.28 -25.06
C LYS A 18 28.80 -46.81 -24.18
N GLN A 19 27.80 -47.65 -23.94
CA GLN A 19 26.67 -47.31 -23.07
C GLN A 19 27.12 -47.05 -21.64
N ARG A 20 28.08 -47.83 -21.12
CA ARG A 20 28.66 -47.59 -19.79
C ARG A 20 29.36 -46.24 -19.70
N ASP A 21 30.12 -45.87 -20.73
CA ASP A 21 30.80 -44.58 -20.75
C ASP A 21 29.80 -43.42 -20.90
N GLU A 22 28.74 -43.59 -21.67
CA GLU A 22 27.65 -42.62 -21.80
C GLU A 22 26.90 -42.44 -20.46
N ILE A 23 26.59 -43.53 -19.75
CA ILE A 23 25.98 -43.48 -18.41
C ILE A 23 26.88 -42.69 -17.47
N ARG A 24 28.17 -43.00 -17.40
CA ARG A 24 29.13 -42.27 -16.55
C ARG A 24 29.23 -40.79 -16.92
N ALA A 25 29.13 -40.45 -18.20
CA ALA A 25 29.14 -39.07 -18.65
C ALA A 25 27.87 -38.33 -18.22
N LYS A 26 26.69 -38.94 -18.39
CA LYS A 26 25.41 -38.39 -17.93
C LYS A 26 25.35 -38.25 -16.41
N ASP A 27 25.90 -39.21 -15.65
CA ASP A 27 25.97 -39.12 -14.19
C ASP A 27 26.78 -37.90 -13.74
N ARG A 28 27.92 -37.63 -14.40
CA ARG A 28 28.72 -36.42 -14.12
C ARG A 28 27.97 -35.14 -14.49
N GLU A 29 27.27 -35.12 -15.62
CA GLU A 29 26.47 -33.96 -16.03
C GLU A 29 25.31 -33.70 -15.05
N LEU A 30 24.66 -34.75 -14.55
CA LEU A 30 23.60 -34.65 -13.55
C LEU A 30 24.13 -34.07 -12.23
N VAL A 31 25.31 -34.49 -11.78
CA VAL A 31 25.94 -33.92 -10.57
C VAL A 31 26.17 -32.42 -10.74
N LEU A 32 26.78 -31.99 -11.87
CA LEU A 32 27.02 -30.57 -12.13
C LEU A 32 25.71 -29.76 -12.17
N LYS A 33 24.67 -30.28 -12.84
CA LYS A 33 23.36 -29.62 -12.86
C LYS A 33 22.72 -29.53 -11.47
N ASN A 34 22.89 -30.55 -10.63
CA ASN A 34 22.41 -30.49 -9.25
C ASN A 34 23.14 -29.42 -8.44
N GLU A 35 24.46 -29.29 -8.59
CA GLU A 35 25.26 -28.23 -7.95
C GLU A 35 24.77 -26.84 -8.39
N ASP A 36 24.48 -26.65 -9.69
CA ASP A 36 23.92 -25.40 -10.21
C ASP A 36 22.53 -25.09 -9.62
N VAL A 37 21.66 -26.10 -9.54
CA VAL A 37 20.32 -25.96 -8.93
C VAL A 37 20.43 -25.59 -7.46
N GLU A 38 21.33 -26.23 -6.71
CA GLU A 38 21.58 -25.89 -5.30
C GLU A 38 22.10 -24.45 -5.14
N ALA A 39 23.02 -24.01 -6.00
CA ALA A 39 23.53 -22.65 -5.99
C ALA A 39 22.43 -21.62 -6.28
N LEU A 40 21.59 -21.88 -7.28
CA LEU A 40 20.43 -21.04 -7.60
C LEU A 40 19.42 -21.01 -6.45
N GLN A 41 19.16 -22.14 -5.80
CA GLN A 41 18.26 -22.20 -4.64
C GLN A 41 18.79 -21.35 -3.47
N GLN A 42 20.11 -21.38 -3.22
CA GLN A 42 20.73 -20.52 -2.21
C GLN A 42 20.64 -19.03 -2.57
N GLN A 43 20.77 -18.67 -3.85
CA GLN A 43 20.61 -17.29 -4.31
C GLN A 43 19.15 -16.83 -4.16
N GLN A 44 18.18 -17.66 -4.52
CA GLN A 44 16.76 -17.39 -4.34
C GLN A 44 16.43 -17.15 -2.87
N ASN A 45 16.92 -18.01 -1.97
CA ASN A 45 16.74 -17.85 -0.52
C ASN A 45 17.34 -16.55 0.02
N ARG A 46 18.51 -16.14 -0.48
CA ARG A 46 19.12 -14.84 -0.14
C ARG A 46 18.27 -13.67 -0.62
N LEU A 47 17.80 -13.72 -1.87
CA LEU A 47 16.94 -12.67 -2.43
C LEU A 47 15.60 -12.57 -1.69
N MET A 48 15.00 -13.70 -1.29
CA MET A 48 13.76 -13.69 -0.50
C MET A 48 13.94 -12.95 0.84
N LYS A 49 15.07 -13.18 1.53
CA LYS A 49 15.39 -12.45 2.78
C LYS A 49 15.54 -10.95 2.53
N ILE A 50 16.33 -10.56 1.53
CA ILE A 50 16.52 -9.15 1.18
C ILE A 50 15.18 -8.50 0.80
N ASN A 51 14.33 -9.19 0.04
CA ASN A 51 13.04 -8.66 -0.38
C ASN A 51 12.10 -8.46 0.82
N HIS A 52 12.09 -9.39 1.77
CA HIS A 52 11.35 -9.25 3.02
C HIS A 52 11.82 -8.02 3.81
N ASP A 53 13.13 -7.85 3.98
CA ASP A 53 13.71 -6.73 4.71
C ASP A 53 13.37 -5.38 4.05
N LEU A 54 13.45 -5.32 2.71
CA LEU A 54 13.08 -4.13 1.95
C LEU A 54 11.58 -3.79 2.09
N ARG A 55 10.70 -4.79 2.02
CA ARG A 55 9.26 -4.59 2.25
C ARG A 55 8.99 -4.04 3.64
N HIS A 56 9.61 -4.63 4.66
CA HIS A 56 9.49 -4.14 6.03
C HIS A 56 10.00 -2.71 6.17
N ARG A 57 11.14 -2.39 5.55
CA ARG A 57 11.71 -1.03 5.56
C ARG A 57 10.78 -0.02 4.90
N ILE A 58 10.17 -0.37 3.77
CA ILE A 58 9.17 0.46 3.08
C ILE A 58 8.00 0.74 4.02
N THR A 59 7.41 -0.29 4.67
CA THR A 59 6.31 -0.11 5.61
C THR A 59 6.65 0.85 6.75
N VAL A 60 7.84 0.73 7.33
CA VAL A 60 8.30 1.62 8.41
C VAL A 60 8.45 3.06 7.92
N VAL A 61 9.11 3.26 6.77
CA VAL A 61 9.32 4.60 6.21
C VAL A 61 8.00 5.25 5.78
N GLU A 62 7.07 4.48 5.21
CA GLU A 62 5.73 4.95 4.87
C GLU A 62 4.93 5.38 6.12
N ALA A 63 5.00 4.60 7.20
CA ALA A 63 4.36 4.96 8.47
C ALA A 63 4.96 6.25 9.05
N GLN A 64 6.28 6.39 9.03
CA GLN A 64 6.97 7.62 9.44
C GLN A 64 6.55 8.82 8.58
N GLY A 65 6.47 8.66 7.26
CA GLY A 65 6.02 9.71 6.36
C GLY A 65 4.60 10.18 6.65
N LYS A 66 3.67 9.26 6.92
CA LYS A 66 2.29 9.60 7.30
C LYS A 66 2.24 10.38 8.61
N SER A 67 2.96 9.93 9.64
CA SER A 67 3.01 10.61 10.93
C SER A 67 3.57 12.04 10.81
N LEU A 68 4.61 12.24 9.99
CA LEU A 68 5.16 13.58 9.74
C LEU A 68 4.17 14.50 9.01
N ILE A 69 3.39 13.95 8.06
CA ILE A 69 2.34 14.71 7.37
C ILE A 69 1.24 15.12 8.35
N GLU A 70 0.80 14.21 9.23
CA GLU A 70 -0.20 14.50 10.27
C GLU A 70 0.28 15.62 11.21
N GLN A 71 1.51 15.50 11.73
CA GLN A 71 2.11 16.54 12.59
C GLN A 71 2.21 17.90 11.89
N LYS A 72 2.60 17.91 10.61
CA LYS A 72 2.67 19.13 9.82
C LYS A 72 1.28 19.79 9.71
N VAL A 73 0.25 19.00 9.37
CA VAL A 73 -1.12 19.49 9.24
C VAL A 73 -1.65 20.04 10.57
N GLU A 74 -1.36 19.38 11.69
CA GLU A 74 -1.74 19.86 13.01
C GLU A 74 -1.08 21.21 13.35
N LEU A 75 0.20 21.37 13.06
CA LEU A 75 0.92 22.62 13.29
C LEU A 75 0.43 23.75 12.37
N GLU A 76 0.17 23.47 11.10
CA GLU A 76 -0.41 24.43 10.16
C GLU A 76 -1.80 24.90 10.63
N ALA A 77 -2.65 23.98 11.10
CA ALA A 77 -3.96 24.32 11.65
C ALA A 77 -3.86 25.15 12.93
N TYR A 78 -2.91 24.84 13.82
CA TYR A 78 -2.67 25.61 15.04
C TYR A 78 -2.22 27.04 14.74
N LEU A 79 -1.28 27.19 13.80
CA LEU A 79 -0.79 28.50 13.37
C LEU A 79 -1.92 29.34 12.76
N GLN A 80 -2.73 28.75 11.88
CA GLN A 80 -3.88 29.43 11.28
C GLN A 80 -4.90 29.90 12.34
N ALA A 81 -5.17 29.08 13.36
CA ALA A 81 -6.05 29.46 14.46
C ALA A 81 -5.48 30.66 15.26
N LYS A 82 -4.16 30.66 15.52
CA LYS A 82 -3.48 31.78 16.20
C LYS A 82 -3.48 33.06 15.37
N GLU A 83 -3.32 32.96 14.05
CA GLU A 83 -3.42 34.12 13.16
C GLU A 83 -4.82 34.73 13.17
N GLN A 84 -5.88 33.91 13.16
CA GLN A 84 -7.26 34.38 13.29
C GLN A 84 -7.52 35.07 14.63
N GLU A 85 -7.07 34.48 15.74
CA GLU A 85 -7.19 35.09 17.07
C GLU A 85 -6.46 36.45 17.13
N SER A 86 -5.25 36.52 16.57
CA SER A 86 -4.49 37.76 16.46
C SER A 86 -5.20 38.81 15.60
N GLY A 87 -5.79 38.41 14.48
CA GLY A 87 -6.60 39.28 13.62
C GLY A 87 -7.81 39.84 14.36
N ASN A 88 -8.53 39.00 15.09
CA ASN A 88 -9.69 39.41 15.89
C ASN A 88 -9.30 40.42 16.98
N MET A 89 -8.21 40.17 17.71
CA MET A 89 -7.70 41.11 18.72
C MET A 89 -7.31 42.46 18.10
N ARG A 90 -6.70 42.48 16.91
CA ARG A 90 -6.37 43.75 16.22
C ARG A 90 -7.63 44.54 15.87
N VAL A 91 -8.68 43.87 15.41
CA VAL A 91 -9.98 44.51 15.13
C VAL A 91 -10.61 45.07 16.40
N GLU A 92 -10.58 44.33 17.51
CA GLU A 92 -11.08 44.83 18.80
C GLU A 92 -10.31 46.03 19.31
N ILE A 93 -8.97 46.01 19.22
CA ILE A 93 -8.12 47.16 19.58
C ILE A 93 -8.47 48.38 18.74
N SER A 94 -8.65 48.22 17.42
CA SER A 94 -9.06 49.31 16.53
C SER A 94 -10.42 49.89 16.92
N LYS A 95 -11.41 49.04 17.21
CA LYS A 95 -12.74 49.47 17.68
C LYS A 95 -12.68 50.19 19.02
N MET A 96 -11.88 49.71 19.97
CA MET A 96 -11.71 50.38 21.26
C MET A 96 -11.04 51.74 21.11
N ARG A 97 -10.02 51.85 20.24
CA ARG A 97 -9.35 53.12 19.95
C ARG A 97 -10.30 54.13 19.29
N GLU A 98 -11.21 53.66 18.43
CA GLU A 98 -12.24 54.50 17.80
C GLU A 98 -13.27 55.00 18.82
N ARG A 99 -13.76 54.14 19.73
CA ARG A 99 -14.66 54.54 20.82
C ARG A 99 -14.03 55.57 21.75
N LEU A 100 -12.75 55.42 22.09
CA LEU A 100 -12.01 56.38 22.91
C LEU A 100 -11.79 57.74 22.23
N LYS A 101 -11.75 57.79 20.89
CA LYS A 101 -11.71 59.05 20.13
C LYS A 101 -13.10 59.68 19.93
N GLY A 102 -14.17 58.93 20.19
CA GLY A 102 -15.56 59.33 19.98
C GLY A 102 -16.27 59.99 21.16
N GLU A 103 -15.60 60.23 22.30
CA GLU A 103 -16.15 61.07 23.36
C GLU A 103 -15.89 62.54 23.06
N PRO A 104 -16.92 63.36 22.74
CA PRO A 104 -16.72 64.80 22.63
C PRO A 104 -16.53 65.33 24.05
N MET A 105 -15.29 65.65 24.41
CA MET A 105 -15.05 66.58 25.50
C MET A 105 -15.65 67.92 25.10
N GLN A 106 -16.89 68.13 25.52
CA GLN A 106 -17.54 69.43 25.53
C GLN A 106 -16.86 70.25 26.64
N ASN A 107 -15.80 70.97 26.26
CA ASN A 107 -15.47 72.24 26.86
C ASN A 107 -14.56 72.99 25.90
N GLY A 108 -15.08 74.11 25.40
CA GLY A 108 -14.36 75.00 24.51
C GLY A 108 -13.16 75.62 25.20
N GLU A 109 -12.09 75.75 24.45
CA GLU A 109 -11.43 77.03 24.19
C GLU A 109 -10.35 76.79 23.13
N GLU A 110 -10.21 77.76 22.24
CA GLU A 110 -9.25 77.76 21.15
C GLU A 110 -7.82 77.71 21.68
N THR A 111 -7.01 76.74 21.23
CA THR A 111 -5.56 76.97 21.16
C THR A 111 -4.93 76.09 20.08
N LYS A 112 -4.45 76.75 19.03
CA LYS A 112 -3.47 76.19 18.09
C LYS A 112 -2.16 75.95 18.84
N GLU A 113 -1.64 74.72 18.83
CA GLU A 113 -0.33 74.38 18.25
C GLU A 113 0.14 72.97 18.66
N LYS A 114 0.69 72.28 17.65
CA LYS A 114 1.70 71.21 17.68
C LYS A 114 1.30 69.88 18.34
N THR A 115 0.78 68.99 17.49
CA THR A 115 1.05 67.55 17.61
C THR A 115 1.95 67.13 16.46
N GLU A 116 3.08 66.56 16.83
CA GLU A 116 4.19 66.17 15.99
C GLU A 116 3.78 65.09 14.97
N ALA A 117 4.44 65.16 13.81
CA ALA A 117 4.29 64.26 12.69
C ALA A 117 4.48 62.79 13.10
N ILE A 118 3.42 62.00 12.97
CA ILE A 118 3.53 60.55 12.83
C ILE A 118 3.29 60.27 11.35
N ASN A 119 4.34 59.73 10.73
CA ASN A 119 4.44 59.36 9.33
C ASN A 119 3.13 58.80 8.77
N GLU A 120 2.61 59.45 7.74
CA GLU A 120 1.56 58.94 6.89
C GLU A 120 2.11 57.75 6.08
N ASP A 121 1.56 56.55 6.29
CA ASP A 121 1.53 55.53 5.25
C ASP A 121 0.25 55.76 4.42
N PRO A 122 0.36 56.07 3.12
CA PRO A 122 -0.78 56.44 2.29
C PRO A 122 -1.43 55.19 1.68
N ILE A 123 -2.07 54.35 2.50
CA ILE A 123 -2.80 53.17 1.97
C ILE A 123 -4.03 52.86 2.84
N PHE A 124 -5.05 53.71 2.88
CA PHE A 124 -6.38 53.21 3.24
C PHE A 124 -7.49 54.02 2.57
N ASP A 125 -7.89 53.52 1.40
CA ASP A 125 -9.15 53.86 0.75
C ASP A 125 -10.28 53.09 1.47
N PRO A 126 -11.24 53.77 2.13
CA PRO A 126 -12.33 53.15 2.86
C PRO A 126 -13.35 52.43 1.96
N GLU A 127 -13.27 52.54 0.62
CA GLU A 127 -14.15 51.82 -0.31
C GLU A 127 -13.78 50.34 -0.52
N LYS A 128 -12.64 49.87 0.00
CA LYS A 128 -12.22 48.46 -0.08
C LYS A 128 -12.76 47.54 1.03
N MET A 129 -13.77 47.99 1.78
CA MET A 129 -14.53 47.15 2.72
C MET A 129 -15.67 46.35 2.05
N SER A 130 -15.63 46.18 0.73
CA SER A 130 -16.44 45.18 0.05
C SER A 130 -15.83 43.79 0.30
N ILE A 131 -16.45 43.04 1.20
CA ILE A 131 -16.19 41.60 1.36
C ILE A 131 -16.48 40.95 0.01
N ASP A 132 -15.43 40.66 -0.76
CA ASP A 132 -15.55 40.02 -2.06
C ASP A 132 -15.96 38.56 -1.86
N LEU A 133 -17.25 38.29 -2.03
CA LEU A 133 -17.81 36.92 -2.00
C LEU A 133 -17.23 36.02 -3.10
N LYS A 134 -16.49 36.57 -4.09
CA LYS A 134 -15.81 35.84 -5.16
C LYS A 134 -14.30 35.69 -4.99
N ASP A 135 -13.72 36.05 -3.85
CA ASP A 135 -12.30 35.82 -3.58
C ASP A 135 -11.98 34.32 -3.67
N SER A 136 -11.25 33.94 -4.73
CA SER A 136 -10.91 32.55 -5.01
C SER A 136 -9.95 31.95 -3.97
N SER A 137 -9.30 32.78 -3.16
CA SER A 137 -8.39 32.36 -2.09
C SER A 137 -9.10 32.21 -0.75
N ARG A 138 -10.36 32.65 -0.64
CA ARG A 138 -11.16 32.51 0.58
C ARG A 138 -11.51 31.04 0.83
N PRO A 139 -11.25 30.50 2.04
CA PRO A 139 -11.65 29.15 2.39
C PRO A 139 -13.17 29.00 2.25
N ARG A 140 -13.60 28.09 1.36
CA ARG A 140 -15.02 27.79 1.11
C ARG A 140 -15.66 26.95 2.22
N PHE A 141 -14.84 26.33 3.06
CA PHE A 141 -15.25 25.47 4.15
C PHE A 141 -14.65 25.96 5.46
N THR A 142 -15.40 25.78 6.54
CA THR A 142 -14.90 25.88 7.90
C THR A 142 -13.96 24.73 8.22
N LEU A 143 -13.08 24.93 9.20
CA LEU A 143 -12.16 23.90 9.69
C LEU A 143 -12.88 22.63 10.16
N GLN A 144 -14.08 22.79 10.74
CA GLN A 144 -14.91 21.68 11.18
C GLN A 144 -15.45 20.88 9.99
N GLU A 145 -16.02 21.56 8.98
CA GLU A 145 -16.49 20.91 7.76
C GLU A 145 -15.35 20.17 7.05
N LEU A 146 -14.14 20.74 7.02
CA LEU A 146 -12.99 20.07 6.42
C LEU A 146 -12.60 18.79 7.19
N ARG A 147 -12.64 18.81 8.53
CA ARG A 147 -12.43 17.60 9.34
C ARG A 147 -13.51 16.58 9.09
N ASP A 148 -14.77 16.98 9.06
CA ASP A 148 -15.91 16.09 8.87
C ASP A 148 -15.82 15.41 7.48
N VAL A 149 -15.54 16.17 6.43
CA VAL A 149 -15.33 15.65 5.06
C VAL A 149 -14.13 14.71 4.99
N LEU A 150 -13.03 15.03 5.68
CA LEU A 150 -11.86 14.16 5.74
C LEU A 150 -12.16 12.85 6.48
N HIS A 151 -12.93 12.93 7.57
CA HIS A 151 -13.30 11.77 8.36
C HIS A 151 -14.25 10.86 7.57
N GLU A 152 -15.31 11.42 7.00
CA GLU A 152 -16.27 10.71 6.14
C GLU A 152 -15.55 10.06 4.95
N ARG A 153 -14.65 10.78 4.27
CA ARG A 153 -13.86 10.22 3.17
C ARG A 153 -12.97 9.06 3.62
N ASN A 154 -12.36 9.13 4.80
CA ASN A 154 -11.54 8.03 5.33
C ASN A 154 -12.40 6.82 5.71
N GLU A 155 -13.58 7.03 6.31
CA GLU A 155 -14.53 5.95 6.60
C GLU A 155 -15.05 5.27 5.34
N LEU A 156 -15.43 6.06 4.33
CA LEU A 156 -15.88 5.53 3.04
C LEU A 156 -14.76 4.75 2.35
N LYS A 157 -13.51 5.23 2.43
CA LYS A 157 -12.35 4.51 1.89
C LYS A 157 -12.15 3.16 2.58
N ALA A 158 -12.31 3.10 3.91
CA ALA A 158 -12.24 1.83 4.66
C ALA A 158 -13.37 0.88 4.26
N LYS A 159 -14.61 1.37 4.12
CA LYS A 159 -15.76 0.57 3.64
C LYS A 159 -15.53 0.03 2.23
N VAL A 160 -15.05 0.86 1.30
CA VAL A 160 -14.73 0.44 -0.07
C VAL A 160 -13.66 -0.64 -0.06
N PHE A 161 -12.63 -0.51 0.78
CA PHE A 161 -11.60 -1.54 0.90
C PHE A 161 -12.17 -2.88 1.40
N MET A 162 -12.98 -2.88 2.46
CA MET A 162 -13.63 -4.10 2.97
C MET A 162 -14.56 -4.74 1.93
N LEU A 163 -15.39 -3.94 1.25
CA LEU A 163 -16.27 -4.45 0.20
C LEU A 163 -15.50 -5.02 -0.99
N GLN A 164 -14.35 -4.43 -1.35
CA GLN A 164 -13.48 -4.98 -2.39
C GLN A 164 -12.89 -6.33 -1.98
N GLU A 165 -12.54 -6.51 -0.71
CA GLU A 165 -12.07 -7.79 -0.15
C GLU A 165 -13.18 -8.84 -0.14
N GLU A 166 -14.39 -8.49 0.31
CA GLU A 166 -15.56 -9.38 0.25
C GLU A 166 -15.90 -9.78 -1.20
N LEU A 167 -15.92 -8.82 -2.13
CA LEU A 167 -16.15 -9.11 -3.55
C LEU A 167 -15.04 -10.00 -4.14
N ALA A 168 -13.80 -9.83 -3.72
CA ALA A 168 -12.70 -10.70 -4.13
C ALA A 168 -12.91 -12.12 -3.60
N TYR A 169 -13.29 -12.26 -2.32
CA TYR A 169 -13.59 -13.53 -1.68
C TYR A 169 -14.71 -14.29 -2.40
N TYR A 170 -15.85 -13.64 -2.66
CA TYR A 170 -16.96 -14.30 -3.35
C TYR A 170 -16.66 -14.62 -4.81
N LYS A 171 -15.90 -13.78 -5.53
CA LYS A 171 -15.45 -14.11 -6.89
C LYS A 171 -14.50 -15.31 -6.93
N SER A 172 -13.62 -15.45 -5.94
CA SER A 172 -12.81 -16.66 -5.81
C SER A 172 -13.64 -17.89 -5.45
N GLU A 173 -14.63 -17.73 -4.56
CA GLU A 173 -15.53 -18.81 -4.15
C GLU A 173 -16.43 -19.29 -5.31
N GLU A 174 -16.96 -18.37 -6.14
CA GLU A 174 -17.69 -18.70 -7.37
C GLU A 174 -16.79 -19.41 -8.40
N ALA A 175 -15.54 -18.96 -8.57
CA ALA A 175 -14.59 -19.62 -9.46
C ALA A 175 -14.16 -21.01 -8.97
N ASP A 176 -14.13 -21.22 -7.65
CA ASP A 176 -13.84 -22.50 -7.01
C ASP A 176 -15.05 -23.46 -7.07
N GLU A 177 -16.28 -22.94 -6.95
CA GLU A 177 -17.52 -23.71 -7.12
C GLU A 177 -17.81 -24.06 -8.60
N GLU A 178 -17.48 -23.19 -9.56
CA GLU A 178 -17.57 -23.51 -11.01
C GLU A 178 -16.52 -24.56 -11.43
N ASN A 179 -15.36 -24.60 -10.76
CA ASN A 179 -14.36 -25.65 -10.94
C ASN A 179 -14.66 -26.95 -10.18
N LYS A 180 -15.68 -26.99 -9.32
CA LYS A 180 -16.23 -28.25 -8.78
C LYS A 180 -17.12 -28.90 -9.83
N VAL A 181 -16.48 -29.64 -10.73
CA VAL A 181 -17.10 -30.72 -11.51
C VAL A 181 -18.03 -31.54 -10.58
N PRO A 182 -19.26 -31.91 -11.00
CA PRO A 182 -20.12 -32.71 -10.16
C PRO A 182 -19.38 -33.99 -9.78
N GLN A 183 -19.16 -34.20 -8.47
CA GLN A 183 -18.64 -35.47 -8.00
C GLN A 183 -19.58 -36.57 -8.48
N SER A 184 -19.10 -37.38 -9.43
CA SER A 184 -19.73 -38.64 -9.77
C SER A 184 -19.86 -39.44 -8.48
N SER A 185 -21.08 -39.76 -8.10
CA SER A 185 -21.42 -40.66 -7.00
C SER A 185 -20.48 -41.88 -7.01
N PRO A 186 -20.01 -42.38 -5.84
CA PRO A 186 -19.24 -43.60 -5.81
C PRO A 186 -20.11 -44.74 -6.36
N VAL A 187 -19.75 -45.22 -7.55
CA VAL A 187 -20.32 -46.45 -8.12
C VAL A 187 -19.94 -47.57 -7.17
N ILE A 188 -20.92 -48.06 -6.40
CA ILE A 188 -20.84 -49.29 -5.65
C ILE A 188 -20.67 -50.40 -6.67
N ASN A 189 -19.43 -50.84 -6.89
CA ASN A 189 -19.15 -52.00 -7.71
C ASN A 189 -19.58 -53.25 -6.93
N PRO A 190 -20.47 -54.11 -7.45
CA PRO A 190 -20.76 -55.38 -6.82
C PRO A 190 -19.53 -56.28 -6.89
N LYS A 191 -19.12 -56.76 -5.72
CA LYS A 191 -18.05 -57.72 -5.44
C LYS A 191 -18.05 -58.89 -6.46
N PRO A 192 -16.91 -59.26 -7.07
CA PRO A 192 -16.84 -60.46 -7.89
C PRO A 192 -16.96 -61.72 -7.02
N PRO A 193 -17.53 -62.83 -7.54
CA PRO A 193 -17.66 -64.08 -6.79
C PRO A 193 -16.28 -64.73 -6.57
N ASN A 194 -16.14 -65.34 -5.39
CA ASN A 194 -14.98 -66.10 -4.93
C ASN A 194 -14.36 -66.99 -6.03
N PRO A 195 -13.03 -66.98 -6.21
CA PRO A 195 -12.37 -68.11 -6.83
C PRO A 195 -12.45 -69.31 -5.87
N GLN A 196 -13.03 -70.38 -6.35
CA GLN A 196 -13.09 -71.69 -5.70
C GLN A 196 -11.68 -72.11 -5.26
N GLU A 197 -11.56 -72.59 -4.02
CA GLU A 197 -10.36 -73.28 -3.54
C GLU A 197 -10.10 -74.50 -4.45
N SER A 198 -9.15 -74.35 -5.38
CA SER A 198 -8.58 -75.48 -6.10
C SER A 198 -7.58 -76.16 -5.17
N GLY A 199 -8.03 -77.23 -4.54
CA GLY A 199 -7.21 -78.07 -3.67
C GLY A 199 -6.20 -78.87 -4.49
N ILE A 200 -4.93 -78.47 -4.44
CA ILE A 200 -3.79 -79.38 -4.68
C ILE A 200 -2.74 -79.08 -3.61
N LYS A 201 -2.58 -80.05 -2.71
CA LYS A 201 -1.63 -80.06 -1.60
C LYS A 201 -0.19 -80.10 -2.13
N ARG A 202 0.68 -79.29 -1.53
CA ARG A 202 2.13 -79.44 -1.66
C ARG A 202 2.56 -80.78 -1.06
N LEU A 203 3.29 -81.56 -1.84
CA LEU A 203 4.25 -82.58 -1.41
C LEU A 203 5.62 -82.13 -1.93
#